data_AF-A0A2V9HUW0-F1
#
_entry.id   AF-A0A2V9HUW0-F1
#
_cell.length_a   1.000
_cell.length_b   1.000
_cell.length_c   1.000
_cell.angle_alpha   90.00
_cell.angle_beta   90.00
_cell.angle_gamma   90.00
#
_symmetry.space_group_name_H-M   'P 1'
#
loop_
_entity.id
_entity.type
_entity.pdbx_description
1 polymer ?
#
loop_
_entity_poly.entity_id
_entity_poly.type
_entity_poly.pdbx_seq_one_letter_code
_entity_poly.pdbx_strand_id
1 'polypeptide(L)'
;MMRFPLRLTVDLALARLARTSRENAASASVLLLAPMEPASPSRLDSCAHHPMAPRAGTELLARVRNAPAPVVWIGGSEPLLHPEMGQLTRCIAGIGRDVFLETDGALLRRRIH
;
A
#
# COMPACT_ATOMS: atom_id res chain seq x y z
N MET A 1 -3.76 -6.86 -27.20
CA MET A 1 -4.80 -6.38 -26.25
C MET A 1 -4.43 -6.90 -24.87
N MET A 2 -4.06 -6.02 -23.93
CA MET A 2 -3.66 -6.42 -22.57
C MET A 2 -4.90 -6.95 -21.83
N ARG A 3 -4.91 -8.23 -21.45
CA ARG A 3 -5.92 -8.79 -20.54
C ARG A 3 -5.44 -8.51 -19.12
N PHE A 4 -6.08 -7.57 -18.45
CA PHE A 4 -5.87 -7.37 -17.03
C PHE A 4 -6.49 -8.53 -16.23
N PRO A 5 -5.96 -8.83 -15.03
CA PRO A 5 -6.58 -9.79 -14.14
C PRO A 5 -8.05 -9.43 -13.91
N LEU A 6 -8.95 -10.41 -14.04
CA LEU A 6 -10.40 -10.19 -13.90
C LEU A 6 -10.75 -9.61 -12.53
N ARG A 7 -10.03 -10.01 -11.48
CA ARG A 7 -10.17 -9.49 -10.12
C ARG A 7 -9.94 -7.99 -10.03
N LEU A 8 -8.80 -7.50 -10.53
CA LEU A 8 -8.48 -6.07 -10.60
C LEU A 8 -9.60 -5.26 -11.28
N THR A 9 -10.14 -5.80 -12.38
CA THR A 9 -11.20 -5.12 -13.13
C THR A 9 -12.48 -5.02 -12.29
N VAL A 10 -12.86 -6.10 -11.61
CA VAL A 10 -14.02 -6.14 -10.70
C VAL A 10 -13.82 -5.20 -9.51
N ASP A 11 -12.66 -5.22 -8.87
CA ASP A 11 -12.37 -4.41 -7.69
C ASP A 11 -12.36 -2.92 -8.01
N LEU A 12 -11.82 -2.53 -9.17
CA LEU A 12 -11.89 -1.16 -9.67
C LEU A 12 -13.33 -0.74 -10.01
N ALA A 13 -14.12 -1.63 -10.62
CA ALA A 13 -15.52 -1.35 -10.92
C ALA A 13 -16.35 -1.15 -9.65
N LEU A 14 -16.19 -2.03 -8.65
CA LEU A 14 -16.83 -1.91 -7.34
C LEU A 14 -16.42 -0.63 -6.62
N ALA A 15 -15.13 -0.29 -6.61
CA ALA A 15 -14.64 0.94 -6.01
C ALA A 15 -15.20 2.20 -6.71
N ARG A 16 -15.49 2.12 -8.01
CA ARG A 16 -16.10 3.22 -8.78
C ARG A 16 -17.59 3.35 -8.47
N LEU A 17 -18.33 2.24 -8.37
CA LEU A 17 -19.74 2.22 -7.96
C LEU A 17 -19.95 2.65 -6.50
N ALA A 18 -19.05 2.24 -5.59
CA ALA A 18 -19.09 2.69 -4.21
C ALA A 18 -18.90 4.21 -4.06
N ARG A 19 -18.19 4.82 -5.02
CA ARG A 19 -17.96 6.27 -5.07
C ARG A 19 -19.19 7.04 -5.53
N THR A 20 -19.92 6.53 -6.52
CA THR A 20 -21.15 7.19 -6.98
C THR A 20 -22.23 7.21 -5.90
N SER A 21 -22.20 6.26 -4.95
CA SER A 21 -23.12 6.22 -3.80
C SER A 21 -22.67 7.07 -2.61
N ARG A 22 -21.41 7.51 -2.55
CA ARG A 22 -20.86 8.35 -1.48
C ARG A 22 -20.37 9.66 -2.06
N GLU A 23 -21.27 10.62 -2.22
CA GLU A 23 -21.03 11.96 -2.80
C GLU A 23 -19.90 12.78 -2.12
N ASN A 24 -19.27 12.27 -1.05
CA ASN A 24 -18.20 12.97 -0.33
C ASN A 24 -17.04 12.07 0.17
N ALA A 25 -17.02 10.79 -0.19
CA ALA A 25 -15.90 9.94 0.22
C ALA A 25 -14.78 10.07 -0.81
N ALA A 26 -13.70 10.76 -0.43
CA ALA A 26 -12.40 10.77 -1.11
C ALA A 26 -11.74 9.38 -1.07
N SER A 27 -12.47 8.34 -1.45
CA SER A 27 -11.98 6.97 -1.58
C SER A 27 -11.17 6.89 -2.85
N ALA A 28 -9.88 7.22 -2.74
CA ALA A 28 -8.93 6.97 -3.81
C ALA A 28 -8.97 5.48 -4.17
N SER A 29 -9.08 5.14 -5.46
CA SER A 29 -8.98 3.75 -5.92
C SER A 29 -7.59 3.17 -5.70
N VAL A 30 -6.60 4.06 -5.53
CA VAL A 30 -5.18 3.76 -5.42
C VAL A 30 -4.66 4.41 -4.14
N LEU A 31 -4.04 3.61 -3.28
CA LEU A 31 -3.28 4.09 -2.13
C LEU A 31 -1.80 4.16 -2.51
N LEU A 32 -1.23 5.36 -2.51
CA LEU A 32 0.20 5.56 -2.70
C LEU A 32 0.95 5.39 -1.36
N LEU A 33 1.97 4.56 -1.36
CA LEU A 33 2.83 4.28 -0.21
C LEU A 33 4.29 4.52 -0.58
N ALA A 34 4.99 5.28 0.26
CA ALA A 34 6.43 5.49 0.18
C ALA A 34 7.12 4.74 1.34
N PRO A 35 7.83 3.62 1.09
CA PRO A 35 8.38 2.76 2.15
C PRO A 35 9.46 3.41 3.01
N MET A 36 10.12 4.47 2.50
CA MET A 36 11.24 5.13 3.16
C MET A 36 10.93 6.54 3.64
N GLU A 37 9.67 6.98 3.51
CA GLU A 37 9.24 8.19 4.20
C GLU A 37 9.20 7.90 5.70
N PRO A 38 9.99 8.61 6.54
CA PRO A 38 9.78 8.55 7.97
C PRO A 38 8.35 9.02 8.23
N ALA A 39 7.62 8.29 9.07
CA ALA A 39 6.25 8.63 9.46
C ALA A 39 6.18 10.13 9.78
N SER A 40 5.57 10.92 8.89
CA SER A 40 5.38 12.35 9.13
C SER A 40 4.46 12.50 10.34
N PRO A 41 4.88 13.23 11.38
CA PRO A 41 4.09 13.40 12.59
C PRO A 41 3.00 14.44 12.33
N SER A 42 1.79 14.02 12.01
CA SER A 42 0.64 14.94 11.95
C SER A 42 -0.53 14.48 12.81
N ARG A 43 -0.53 15.08 14.02
CA ARG A 43 -1.64 15.57 14.86
C ARG A 43 -2.27 14.66 15.93
N LEU A 44 -1.98 15.10 17.17
CA LEU A 44 -2.70 14.99 18.44
C LEU A 44 -3.13 13.57 18.87
N ASP A 45 -2.39 13.00 19.80
CA ASP A 45 -2.97 12.78 21.13
C ASP A 45 -1.88 12.75 22.20
N SER A 46 -2.07 13.60 23.20
CA SER A 46 -1.34 13.60 24.46
C SER A 46 -1.64 12.30 25.20
N CYS A 47 -0.64 11.47 25.46
CA CYS A 47 -0.45 10.74 26.71
C CYS A 47 0.81 9.87 26.60
N ALA A 48 1.58 9.89 27.68
CA ALA A 48 2.74 9.05 27.89
C ALA A 48 2.44 7.58 27.53
N HIS A 49 3.37 6.96 26.82
CA HIS A 49 4.03 5.68 27.09
C HIS A 49 4.91 5.42 25.86
N HIS A 50 6.13 4.95 26.08
CA HIS A 50 7.06 4.59 25.02
C HIS A 50 6.91 3.07 24.79
N PRO A 51 6.09 2.59 23.84
CA PRO A 51 6.27 1.24 23.32
C PRO A 51 7.19 1.32 22.10
N MET A 52 8.05 0.31 21.94
CA MET A 52 8.99 0.13 20.84
C MET A 52 8.49 0.73 19.52
N ALA A 53 9.35 1.50 18.84
CA ALA A 53 9.10 2.00 17.50
C ALA A 53 8.49 0.88 16.64
N PRO A 54 7.27 1.04 16.09
CA PRO A 54 6.68 0.02 15.24
C PRO A 54 7.63 -0.21 14.08
N ARG A 55 7.96 -1.47 13.79
CA ARG A 55 8.71 -1.80 12.57
C ARG A 55 7.99 -1.14 11.41
N ALA A 56 8.68 -0.37 10.57
CA ALA A 56 8.06 0.44 9.51
C ALA A 56 7.01 -0.31 8.66
N GLY A 57 7.18 -1.64 8.50
CA GLY A 57 6.20 -2.50 7.84
C GLY A 57 4.84 -2.67 8.54
N THR A 58 4.75 -2.61 9.87
CA THR A 58 3.47 -2.79 10.59
C THR A 58 2.55 -1.58 10.45
N GLU A 59 3.12 -0.37 10.48
CA GLU A 59 2.39 0.88 10.25
C GLU A 59 1.84 0.93 8.82
N LEU A 60 2.66 0.53 7.84
CA LEU A 60 2.25 0.49 6.44
C LEU A 60 1.07 -0.48 6.22
N LEU A 61 1.11 -1.66 6.85
CA LEU A 61 0.02 -2.63 6.80
C LEU A 61 -1.25 -2.12 7.49
N ALA A 62 -1.14 -1.38 8.59
CA ALA A 62 -2.29 -0.76 9.23
C ALA A 62 -2.96 0.27 8.30
N ARG A 63 -2.17 1.10 7.60
CA ARG A 63 -2.68 2.05 6.60
C ARG A 63 -3.40 1.34 5.45
N VAL A 64 -2.86 0.23 4.95
CA VAL A 64 -3.49 -0.58 3.90
C VAL A 64 -4.83 -1.16 4.38
N ARG A 65 -4.87 -1.71 5.60
CA ARG A 65 -6.10 -2.29 6.17
C ARG A 65 -7.21 -1.25 6.33
N ASN A 66 -6.85 -0.04 6.74
CA ASN A 66 -7.81 1.04 6.99
C ASN A 66 -8.19 1.80 5.71
N ALA A 67 -7.44 1.66 4.62
CA ALA A 67 -7.75 2.30 3.36
C ALA A 67 -8.84 1.52 2.59
N PRO A 68 -9.82 2.19 1.97
CA PRO A 68 -10.81 1.56 1.10
C PRO A 68 -10.28 1.24 -0.31
N ALA A 69 -9.05 1.64 -0.63
CA ALA A 69 -8.45 1.53 -1.96
C ALA A 69 -8.11 0.07 -2.33
N PRO A 70 -8.73 -0.54 -3.36
CA PRO A 70 -8.41 -1.91 -3.74
C PRO A 70 -6.97 -2.07 -4.25
N VAL A 71 -6.39 -1.00 -4.81
CA VAL A 71 -5.05 -0.98 -5.36
C VAL A 71 -4.10 -0.26 -4.42
N VAL A 72 -2.93 -0.85 -4.20
CA VAL A 72 -1.82 -0.26 -3.47
C VAL A 72 -0.66 -0.05 -4.44
N TRP A 73 -0.23 1.20 -4.58
CA TRP A 73 0.96 1.58 -5.35
C TRP A 73 2.08 1.88 -4.38
N ILE A 74 3.19 1.15 -4.48
CA ILE A 74 4.38 1.34 -3.65
C ILE A 74 5.45 1.97 -4.52
N GLY A 75 5.87 3.19 -4.19
CA GLY A 75 6.85 3.96 -4.97
C GLY A 75 7.58 4.99 -4.12
N GLY A 76 8.05 6.06 -4.75
CA GLY A 76 8.92 7.06 -4.12
C GLY A 76 10.40 6.71 -4.34
N SER A 77 11.16 6.48 -3.27
CA SER A 77 12.51 5.93 -3.38
C SER A 77 12.47 4.42 -3.63
N GLU A 78 13.56 3.87 -4.18
CA GLU A 78 13.65 2.47 -4.62
C GLU A 78 13.15 1.47 -3.54
N PRO A 79 11.94 0.91 -3.69
CA PRO A 79 11.31 0.10 -2.64
C PRO A 79 12.06 -1.17 -2.30
N LEU A 80 12.85 -1.70 -3.24
CA LEU A 80 13.63 -2.92 -3.02
C LEU A 80 14.81 -2.72 -2.06
N LEU A 81 15.17 -1.48 -1.73
CA LEU A 81 16.09 -1.16 -0.63
C LEU A 81 15.52 -1.55 0.74
N HIS A 82 14.19 -1.56 0.88
CA HIS A 82 13.57 -2.01 2.13
C HIS A 82 13.74 -3.54 2.26
N PRO A 83 14.41 -4.05 3.30
CA PRO A 83 14.75 -5.47 3.41
C PRO A 83 13.51 -6.37 3.39
N GLU A 84 12.47 -5.98 4.13
CA GLU A 84 11.22 -6.73 4.26
C GLU A 84 10.21 -6.50 3.12
N MET A 85 10.57 -5.80 2.04
CA MET A 85 9.62 -5.43 0.97
C MET A 85 8.87 -6.64 0.38
N GLY A 86 9.57 -7.76 0.15
CA GLY A 86 8.94 -8.99 -0.35
C GLY A 86 7.93 -9.62 0.61
N GLN A 87 8.14 -9.53 1.92
CA GLN A 87 7.18 -9.98 2.92
C GLN A 87 5.98 -9.02 2.97
N LEU A 88 6.26 -7.72 2.92
CA LEU A 88 5.25 -6.68 2.97
C LEU A 88 4.28 -6.74 1.78
N THR A 89 4.79 -6.85 0.55
CA THR A 89 3.95 -7.02 -0.65
C THR A 89 3.11 -8.28 -0.58
N ARG A 90 3.67 -9.39 -0.06
CA ARG A 90 2.92 -10.64 0.16
C ARG A 90 1.82 -10.48 1.20
N CYS A 91 2.08 -9.79 2.30
CA CYS A 91 1.05 -9.51 3.32
C CYS A 91 -0.07 -8.64 2.75
N ILE A 92 0.25 -7.61 1.95
CA ILE A 92 -0.74 -6.75 1.30
C ILE A 92 -1.59 -7.56 0.31
N ALA A 93 -0.96 -8.37 -0.54
CA ALA A 93 -1.65 -9.25 -1.46
C ALA A 93 -2.53 -10.28 -0.72
N GLY A 94 -2.06 -10.81 0.41
CA GLY A 94 -2.81 -11.73 1.27
C GLY A 94 -4.06 -11.12 1.91
N ILE A 95 -4.12 -9.78 2.05
CA ILE A 95 -5.31 -9.03 2.48
C ILE A 95 -6.33 -8.87 1.33
N GLY A 96 -5.99 -9.30 0.12
CA GLY A 96 -6.84 -9.19 -1.06
C GLY A 96 -6.73 -7.84 -1.77
N ARG A 97 -5.58 -7.17 -1.67
CA ARG A 97 -5.29 -5.93 -2.40
C ARG A 97 -4.38 -6.21 -3.59
N ASP A 98 -4.60 -5.52 -4.69
CA ASP A 98 -3.68 -5.53 -5.83
C ASP A 98 -2.49 -4.61 -5.53
N VAL A 99 -1.27 -5.11 -5.73
CA VAL A 99 -0.04 -4.38 -5.40
C VAL A 99 0.76 -4.10 -6.65
N PHE A 100 1.08 -2.82 -6.86
CA PHE A 100 2.05 -2.38 -7.86
C PHE A 100 3.29 -1.85 -7.15
N LEU A 101 4.45 -2.34 -7.57
CA LEU A 101 5.76 -1.93 -7.06
C LEU A 101 6.49 -1.16 -8.16
N GLU A 102 6.67 0.13 -7.94
CA GLU A 102 7.49 0.98 -8.80
C GLU A 102 8.95 0.79 -8.43
N THR A 103 9.78 0.33 -9.36
CA THR A 103 11.20 0.02 -9.15
C THR A 103 12.01 0.32 -10.39
N ASP A 104 13.26 0.75 -10.21
CA ASP A 104 14.23 0.92 -11.30
C ASP A 104 14.76 -0.42 -11.86
N GLY A 105 14.44 -1.53 -11.18
CA GLY A 105 14.80 -2.88 -11.58
C GLY A 105 16.24 -3.29 -11.26
N ALA A 106 17.11 -2.40 -10.76
CA ALA A 106 18.51 -2.70 -10.48
C ALA A 106 18.66 -3.79 -9.41
N LEU A 107 17.73 -3.87 -8.46
CA LEU A 107 17.72 -4.84 -7.37
C LEU A 107 16.82 -6.06 -7.60
N LEU A 108 16.03 -6.10 -8.68
CA LEU A 108 15.13 -7.23 -8.96
C LEU A 108 15.90 -8.53 -9.18
N ARG A 109 17.04 -8.45 -9.87
CA ARG A 109 17.90 -9.61 -10.16
C ARG A 109 18.35 -10.35 -8.90
N ARG A 110 18.48 -9.66 -7.76
CA ARG A 110 18.92 -10.28 -6.49
C ARG A 110 17.80 -11.02 -5.74
N ARG A 111 16.53 -10.81 -6.11
CA ARG A 111 15.36 -11.36 -5.40
C ARG A 111 14.53 -12.36 -6.21
N ILE A 112 14.75 -12.45 -7.52
CA ILE A 112 14.06 -13.37 -8.42
C ILE A 112 15.05 -14.47 -8.81
N HIS A 113 15.31 -15.39 -7.88
CA HIS A 113 16.08 -16.61 -8.10
C HIS A 113 15.30 -17.79 -7.53
#